data_AF-A0A951RKG8-F1
#
_entry.id   AF-A0A951RKG8-F1
#
_cell.length_a   1.000
_cell.length_b   1.000
_cell.length_c   1.000
_cell.angle_alpha   90.00
_cell.angle_beta   90.00
_cell.angle_gamma   90.00
#
_symmetry.space_group_name_H-M   'P 1'
#
loop_
_entity.id
_entity.type
_entity.pdbx_description
1 polymer ?
#
loop_
_entity_poly.entity_id
_entity_poly.type
_entity_poly.pdbx_seq_one_letter_code
_entity_poly.pdbx_strand_id
1 'polypeptide(L)'
;MANEPGAKRRSDCPLNVSLEIFGDRWTLLIVRDLMLKGRSRFSELLEGGEGIASNILTDRLGRLEAHGLVQRRRDPADARRFCYRLTQRGIDLAPVLFEMILWAAQHEATAAPPHEVKEMLRDRAGYLASIRQAWAAAR
;
A
#
# COMPACT_ATOMS: atom_id res chain seq x y z
N MET A 1 24.57 -15.30 -13.16
CA MET A 1 24.09 -16.32 -12.19
C MET A 1 22.58 -16.26 -12.16
N ALA A 2 21.96 -17.40 -12.47
CA ALA A 2 20.53 -17.76 -12.50
C ALA A 2 19.48 -16.64 -12.50
N ASN A 3 18.93 -16.34 -13.68
CA ASN A 3 17.60 -15.76 -13.82
C ASN A 3 16.59 -16.90 -13.59
N GLU A 4 15.91 -16.91 -12.45
CA GLU A 4 14.75 -17.78 -12.24
C GLU A 4 13.70 -17.49 -13.33
N PRO A 5 12.86 -18.47 -13.73
CA PRO A 5 11.82 -18.22 -14.72
C PRO A 5 10.77 -17.30 -14.09
N GLY A 6 11.00 -15.99 -14.19
CA GLY A 6 10.06 -14.97 -13.79
C GLY A 6 8.72 -15.29 -14.43
N ALA A 7 7.68 -15.40 -13.61
CA ALA A 7 6.32 -15.69 -14.03
C ALA A 7 6.02 -14.97 -15.35
N LYS A 8 5.63 -15.74 -16.37
CA LYS A 8 5.43 -15.23 -17.74
C LYS A 8 4.42 -14.09 -17.67
N ARG A 9 4.89 -12.84 -17.80
CA ARG A 9 4.03 -11.65 -17.86
C ARG A 9 3.06 -11.83 -19.02
N ARG A 10 1.78 -11.50 -18.79
CA ARG A 10 0.77 -11.61 -19.86
C ARG A 10 1.09 -10.68 -21.02
N SER A 11 1.59 -9.47 -20.75
CA SER A 11 2.08 -8.51 -21.73
C SER A 11 3.02 -7.47 -21.11
N ASP A 12 3.75 -6.75 -21.97
CA ASP A 12 4.61 -5.63 -21.58
C ASP A 12 3.85 -4.30 -21.40
N CYS A 13 2.52 -4.33 -21.44
CA CYS A 13 1.70 -3.14 -21.17
C CYS A 13 1.94 -2.68 -19.70
N PRO A 14 2.38 -1.43 -19.45
CA PRO A 14 2.70 -0.97 -18.10
C PRO A 14 1.52 -1.08 -17.12
N LEU A 15 0.29 -0.91 -17.62
CA LEU A 15 -0.92 -1.09 -16.83
C LEU A 15 -1.12 -2.56 -16.44
N ASN A 16 -0.93 -3.50 -17.38
CA ASN A 16 -1.02 -4.93 -17.06
C ASN A 16 0.05 -5.35 -16.06
N VAL A 17 1.30 -4.88 -16.22
CA VAL A 17 2.39 -5.14 -15.26
C VAL A 17 2.03 -4.63 -13.87
N SER A 18 1.40 -3.46 -13.79
CA SER A 18 0.92 -2.88 -12.54
C SER A 18 -0.18 -3.75 -11.90
N LEU A 19 -1.16 -4.19 -12.71
CA LEU A 19 -2.25 -5.05 -12.25
C LEU A 19 -1.79 -6.44 -11.80
N GLU A 20 -0.75 -7.01 -12.42
CA GLU A 20 -0.15 -8.26 -11.97
C GLU A 20 0.50 -8.14 -10.58
N ILE A 21 0.96 -6.94 -10.20
CA ILE A 21 1.59 -6.68 -8.91
C ILE A 21 0.56 -6.32 -7.83
N PHE A 22 -0.36 -5.40 -8.12
CA PHE A 22 -1.26 -4.81 -7.12
C PHE A 22 -2.72 -4.64 -7.58
N GLY A 23 -3.11 -5.24 -8.70
CA GLY A 23 -4.46 -5.14 -9.27
C GLY A 23 -5.52 -6.03 -8.62
N ASP A 24 -5.23 -6.67 -7.49
CA ASP A 24 -6.22 -7.43 -6.73
C ASP A 24 -6.89 -6.57 -5.65
N ARG A 25 -8.03 -7.07 -5.15
CA ARG A 25 -8.89 -6.36 -4.19
C ARG A 25 -8.18 -5.90 -2.91
N TRP A 26 -7.14 -6.59 -2.45
CA TRP A 26 -6.60 -6.43 -1.10
C TRP A 26 -5.30 -5.64 -1.05
N THR A 27 -4.46 -5.75 -2.09
CA THR A 27 -3.10 -5.24 -2.04
C THR A 27 -3.04 -3.74 -1.77
N LEU A 28 -3.83 -2.92 -2.48
CA LEU A 28 -3.85 -1.48 -2.24
C LEU A 28 -4.50 -1.09 -0.91
N LEU A 29 -5.42 -1.90 -0.37
CA LEU A 29 -5.98 -1.67 0.98
C LEU A 29 -4.92 -1.88 2.07
N ILE A 30 -4.05 -2.90 1.91
CA ILE A 30 -2.92 -3.15 2.81
C ILE A 30 -1.92 -1.98 2.72
N VAL A 31 -1.56 -1.54 1.51
CA VAL A 31 -0.65 -0.40 1.32
C VAL A 31 -1.24 0.88 1.94
N ARG A 32 -2.52 1.15 1.74
CA ARG A 32 -3.24 2.28 2.38
C ARG A 32 -3.14 2.23 3.89
N ASP A 33 -3.39 1.06 4.49
CA ASP A 33 -3.36 0.91 5.94
C ASP A 33 -1.96 1.13 6.53
N LEU A 34 -0.94 0.62 5.85
CA LEU A 34 0.46 0.90 6.20
C LEU A 34 0.78 2.39 6.06
N MET A 35 0.40 3.00 4.95
CA MET A 35 0.81 4.35 4.55
C MET A 35 0.09 5.46 5.32
N LEU A 36 -1.23 5.33 5.48
CA LEU A 36 -2.11 6.42 5.92
C LEU A 36 -2.70 6.17 7.30
N LYS A 37 -2.85 4.92 7.72
CA LYS A 37 -3.43 4.58 9.05
C LYS A 37 -2.37 4.24 10.10
N GLY A 38 -1.09 4.25 9.73
CA GLY A 38 0.03 3.94 10.63
C GLY A 38 0.04 2.50 11.16
N ARG A 39 -0.77 1.61 10.56
CA ARG A 39 -0.76 0.19 10.93
C ARG A 39 0.57 -0.41 10.47
N SER A 40 1.10 -1.33 11.25
CA SER A 40 2.38 -1.97 10.90
C SER A 40 2.45 -3.43 11.29
N ARG A 41 1.57 -3.91 12.18
CA ARG A 41 1.55 -5.31 12.62
C ARG A 41 0.51 -6.12 11.85
N PHE A 42 0.74 -7.42 11.76
CA PHE A 42 -0.21 -8.34 11.12
C PHE A 42 -1.61 -8.26 11.75
N SER A 43 -1.69 -8.23 13.07
CA SER A 43 -2.97 -8.14 13.80
C SER A 43 -3.71 -6.83 13.49
N GLU A 44 -3.00 -5.71 13.45
CA GLU A 44 -3.57 -4.38 13.13
C GLU A 44 -4.13 -4.34 11.71
N LEU A 45 -3.44 -4.97 10.75
CA LEU A 45 -3.91 -5.09 9.36
C LEU A 45 -5.12 -6.03 9.25
N LEU A 46 -5.12 -7.12 10.02
CA LEU A 46 -6.23 -8.09 10.04
C LEU A 46 -7.50 -7.49 10.64
N GLU A 47 -7.36 -6.74 11.73
CA GLU A 47 -8.43 -6.00 12.42
C GLU A 47 -8.84 -4.73 11.66
N GLY A 48 -8.41 -4.60 10.40
CA GLY A 48 -8.42 -3.35 9.68
C GLY A 48 -9.78 -2.81 9.23
N GLY A 49 -10.84 -3.58 9.46
CA GLY A 49 -12.24 -3.26 9.11
C GLY A 49 -12.68 -3.75 7.74
N GLU A 50 -11.75 -4.16 6.87
CA GLU A 50 -12.05 -4.57 5.49
C GLU A 50 -12.43 -6.07 5.37
N GLY A 51 -12.33 -6.83 6.45
CA GLY A 51 -12.71 -8.25 6.48
C GLY A 51 -11.80 -9.19 5.68
N ILE A 52 -10.52 -8.83 5.51
CA ILE A 52 -9.54 -9.71 4.86
C ILE A 52 -9.32 -11.00 5.66
N ALA A 53 -9.35 -12.16 5.01
CA ALA A 53 -9.02 -13.42 5.66
C ALA A 53 -7.51 -13.52 5.95
N SER A 54 -7.14 -14.13 7.08
CA SER A 54 -5.74 -14.23 7.56
C SER A 54 -4.79 -14.89 6.55
N ASN A 55 -5.24 -15.96 5.88
CA ASN A 55 -4.47 -16.63 4.83
C ASN A 55 -4.24 -15.72 3.61
N ILE A 56 -5.24 -14.93 3.21
CA ILE A 56 -5.14 -13.97 2.10
C ILE A 56 -4.20 -12.82 2.48
N LEU A 57 -4.31 -12.29 3.70
CA LEU A 57 -3.38 -11.26 4.18
C LEU A 57 -1.93 -11.77 4.17
N THR A 58 -1.71 -13.01 4.62
CA THR A 58 -0.39 -13.66 4.60
C THR A 58 0.17 -13.77 3.18
N ASP A 59 -0.64 -14.27 2.24
CA ASP A 59 -0.26 -14.36 0.82
C ASP A 59 0.09 -12.98 0.24
N ARG A 60 -0.75 -11.97 0.48
CA ARG A 60 -0.54 -10.62 -0.07
C ARG A 60 0.68 -9.92 0.51
N LEU A 61 0.93 -10.04 1.82
CA LEU A 61 2.16 -9.53 2.42
C LEU A 61 3.40 -10.22 1.81
N GLY A 62 3.35 -11.55 1.62
CA GLY A 62 4.41 -12.28 0.93
C GLY A 62 4.66 -11.79 -0.50
N ARG A 63 3.61 -11.52 -1.28
CA ARG A 63 3.72 -10.96 -2.63
C ARG A 63 4.28 -9.53 -2.62
N LEU A 64 3.81 -8.69 -1.71
CA LEU A 64 4.33 -7.33 -1.54
C LEU A 64 5.81 -7.32 -1.16
N GLU A 65 6.26 -8.26 -0.31
CA GLU A 65 7.67 -8.46 0.02
C GLU A 65 8.47 -8.95 -1.20
N ALA A 66 7.96 -9.94 -1.95
CA ALA A 66 8.61 -10.47 -3.15
C ALA A 66 8.77 -9.40 -4.26
N HIS A 67 7.80 -8.49 -4.37
CA HIS A 67 7.90 -7.33 -5.28
C HIS A 67 8.68 -6.15 -4.66
N GLY A 68 9.20 -6.27 -3.45
CA GLY A 68 9.99 -5.23 -2.79
C GLY A 68 9.20 -3.95 -2.51
N LEU A 69 7.88 -4.06 -2.34
CA LEU A 69 6.98 -2.94 -1.96
C LEU A 69 6.88 -2.82 -0.44
N VAL A 70 6.91 -3.94 0.24
CA VAL A 70 6.90 -4.04 1.71
C VAL A 70 8.14 -4.79 2.17
N GLN A 71 8.51 -4.56 3.42
CA GLN A 71 9.58 -5.26 4.08
C GLN A 71 9.16 -5.64 5.49
N ARG A 72 9.35 -6.93 5.84
CA ARG A 72 9.20 -7.40 7.20
C ARG A 72 10.44 -7.07 8.04
N ARG A 73 10.21 -6.56 9.24
CA ARG A 73 11.24 -6.11 10.20
C ARG A 73 10.87 -6.56 11.61
N ARG A 74 11.86 -6.68 12.49
CA ARG A 74 11.58 -6.83 13.92
C ARG A 74 10.94 -5.54 14.42
N ASP A 75 9.91 -5.68 15.26
CA ASP A 75 9.25 -4.54 15.86
C ASP A 75 10.24 -3.85 16.83
N PRO A 76 10.52 -2.54 16.67
CA PRO A 76 11.43 -1.81 17.56
C PRO A 76 10.99 -1.80 19.03
N ALA A 77 9.68 -1.93 19.30
CA ALA A 77 9.12 -1.94 20.65
C ALA A 77 9.10 -3.35 21.28
N ASP A 78 9.09 -4.41 20.47
CA ASP A 78 9.17 -5.80 20.94
C ASP A 78 9.84 -6.68 19.88
N ALA A 79 11.13 -6.94 20.04
CA ALA A 79 11.94 -7.68 19.06
C ALA A 79 11.44 -9.14 18.82
N ARG A 80 10.54 -9.67 19.65
CA ARG A 80 9.91 -10.97 19.40
C ARG A 80 8.87 -10.91 18.29
N ARG A 81 8.30 -9.73 18.04
CA ARG A 81 7.27 -9.47 17.04
C ARG A 81 7.88 -8.97 15.73
N PHE A 82 7.08 -9.05 14.67
CA PHE A 82 7.39 -8.47 13.38
C PHE A 82 6.43 -7.34 13.05
N CYS A 83 6.95 -6.33 12.35
CA CYS A 83 6.18 -5.29 11.70
C CYS A 83 6.51 -5.25 10.20
N TYR A 84 5.62 -4.65 9.43
CA TYR A 84 5.71 -4.42 8.01
C TYR A 84 5.90 -2.93 7.78
N ARG A 85 6.87 -2.59 6.92
CA ARG A 85 7.09 -1.21 6.48
C ARG A 85 7.13 -1.14 4.97
N LEU A 86 6.66 -0.03 4.43
CA LEU A 86 6.80 0.25 3.00
C LEU A 86 8.27 0.51 2.67
N THR A 87 8.72 -0.01 1.53
CA THR A 87 9.97 0.41 0.92
C THR A 87 9.75 1.71 0.14
N GLN A 88 10.81 2.30 -0.41
CA GLN A 88 10.66 3.44 -1.32
C GLN A 88 9.72 3.12 -2.49
N ARG A 89 9.85 1.92 -3.08
CA ARG A 89 8.96 1.45 -4.16
C ARG A 89 7.50 1.35 -3.71
N GLY A 90 7.25 0.94 -2.46
CA GLY A 90 5.91 0.92 -1.88
C GLY A 90 5.35 2.32 -1.63
N ILE A 91 6.18 3.26 -1.18
CA ILE A 91 5.79 4.66 -0.97
C ILE A 91 5.44 5.34 -2.29
N ASP A 92 6.11 4.98 -3.39
CA ASP A 92 5.85 5.51 -4.72
C ASP A 92 4.45 5.13 -5.27
N LEU A 93 3.71 4.24 -4.60
CA LEU A 93 2.28 3.97 -4.89
C LEU A 93 1.32 5.03 -4.33
N ALA A 94 1.80 5.98 -3.51
CA ALA A 94 0.95 7.03 -2.94
C ALA A 94 0.10 7.77 -3.99
N PRO A 95 0.62 8.18 -5.17
CA PRO A 95 -0.18 8.85 -6.18
C PRO A 95 -1.29 7.96 -6.75
N VAL A 96 -1.06 6.64 -6.87
CA VAL A 96 -2.07 5.69 -7.39
C VAL A 96 -3.22 5.57 -6.40
N LEU A 97 -2.91 5.36 -5.11
CA LEU A 97 -3.93 5.32 -4.05
C LEU A 97 -4.76 6.60 -4.02
N PHE A 98 -4.07 7.73 -4.14
CA PHE A 98 -4.68 9.05 -4.11
C PHE A 98 -5.68 9.25 -5.24
N GLU A 99 -5.31 8.94 -6.48
CA GLU A 99 -6.23 9.05 -7.62
C GLU A 99 -7.44 8.12 -7.49
N MET A 100 -7.26 6.92 -6.95
CA MET A 100 -8.38 6.01 -6.71
C MET A 100 -9.35 6.57 -5.65
N ILE A 101 -8.83 7.20 -4.59
CA ILE A 101 -9.65 7.85 -3.56
C ILE A 101 -10.43 9.02 -4.15
N LEU A 102 -9.78 9.90 -4.92
CA LEU A 102 -10.43 11.05 -5.54
C LEU A 102 -11.51 10.63 -6.54
N TRP A 103 -11.21 9.66 -7.40
CA TRP A 103 -12.17 9.11 -8.34
C TRP A 103 -13.40 8.55 -7.61
N ALA A 104 -13.20 7.74 -6.56
CA ALA A 104 -14.29 7.19 -5.78
C ALA A 104 -15.11 8.28 -5.08
N ALA A 105 -14.45 9.29 -4.50
CA ALA A 105 -15.14 10.41 -3.85
C ALA A 105 -15.96 11.26 -4.82
N GLN A 106 -15.59 11.30 -6.10
CA GLN A 106 -16.32 12.02 -7.15
C GLN A 106 -17.52 11.23 -7.69
N HIS A 107 -17.40 9.90 -7.78
CA HIS A 107 -18.36 9.08 -8.53
C HIS A 107 -19.23 8.17 -7.67
N GLU A 108 -18.84 7.91 -6.43
CA GLU A 108 -19.50 6.93 -5.55
C GLU A 108 -19.88 7.55 -4.20
N ALA A 109 -20.85 6.94 -3.52
CA ALA A 109 -21.17 7.27 -2.13
C ALA A 109 -20.08 6.67 -1.21
N THR A 110 -19.13 7.51 -0.79
CA THR A 110 -18.02 7.08 0.08
C THR A 110 -18.16 7.65 1.50
N ALA A 111 -17.50 7.00 2.45
CA ALA A 111 -17.34 7.52 3.81
C ALA A 111 -16.16 8.51 3.94
N ALA A 112 -15.54 8.92 2.83
CA ALA A 112 -14.41 9.84 2.86
C ALA A 112 -14.86 11.21 3.38
N PRO A 113 -14.21 11.78 4.41
CA PRO A 113 -14.58 13.09 4.90
C PRO A 113 -14.43 14.15 3.78
N PRO A 114 -15.48 14.95 3.48
CA PRO A 114 -15.42 15.91 2.37
C PRO A 114 -14.30 16.96 2.50
N HIS A 115 -13.86 17.24 3.73
CA HIS A 115 -12.75 18.16 3.96
C HIS A 115 -11.40 17.56 3.54
N GLU A 116 -11.15 16.28 3.82
CA GLU A 116 -9.92 15.59 3.39
C GLU A 116 -9.84 15.58 1.87
N VAL A 117 -10.91 15.16 1.18
CA VAL A 117 -10.97 15.15 -0.29
C VAL A 117 -10.75 16.55 -0.89
N LYS A 118 -11.29 17.60 -0.26
CA LYS A 118 -11.08 18.99 -0.70
C LYS A 118 -9.64 19.45 -0.53
N GLU A 119 -8.99 19.15 0.59
CA GLU A 119 -7.58 19.49 0.80
C GLU A 119 -6.67 18.74 -0.20
N MET A 120 -6.97 17.46 -0.44
CA MET A 120 -6.32 16.63 -1.45
C MET A 120 -6.42 17.28 -2.85
N LEU A 121 -7.61 17.75 -3.24
CA LEU A 121 -7.80 18.43 -4.52
C LEU A 121 -7.12 19.81 -4.59
N ARG A 122 -7.05 20.53 -3.47
CA ARG A 122 -6.45 21.88 -3.41
C ARG A 122 -4.93 21.83 -3.62
N ASP A 123 -4.24 20.91 -2.97
CA ASP A 123 -2.78 20.79 -3.06
C ASP A 123 -2.33 19.33 -3.12
N ARG A 124 -2.60 18.71 -4.27
CA ARG A 124 -2.17 17.33 -4.58
C ARG A 124 -0.66 17.15 -4.44
N ALA A 125 0.12 18.10 -4.94
CA ALA A 125 1.58 18.00 -4.94
C ALA A 125 2.14 18.08 -3.51
N GLY A 126 1.66 19.02 -2.70
CA GLY A 126 2.03 19.16 -1.30
C GLY A 126 1.60 17.97 -0.46
N TYR A 127 0.41 17.42 -0.68
CA TYR A 127 -0.04 16.21 0.01
C TYR A 127 0.85 14.99 -0.29
N LEU A 128 1.19 14.74 -1.56
CA LEU A 128 2.09 13.64 -1.92
C LEU A 128 3.51 13.87 -1.40
N ALA A 129 3.97 15.12 -1.38
CA ALA A 129 5.27 15.47 -0.79
C ALA A 129 5.29 15.23 0.72
N SER A 130 4.22 15.54 1.45
CA SER A 130 4.14 15.33 2.89
C SER A 130 4.18 13.84 3.26
N ILE A 131 3.51 12.96 2.49
CA ILE A 131 3.62 11.50 2.66
C ILE A 131 5.07 11.06 2.49
N ARG A 132 5.74 11.50 1.42
CA ARG A 132 7.14 11.13 1.18
C ARG A 132 8.07 11.63 2.28
N GLN A 133 7.85 12.84 2.80
CA GLN A 133 8.63 13.41 3.90
C GLN A 133 8.41 12.64 5.21
N ALA A 134 7.16 12.32 5.56
CA ALA A 134 6.84 11.54 6.74
C ALA A 134 7.56 10.17 6.73
N TRP A 135 7.60 9.51 5.56
CA TRP A 135 8.31 8.25 5.40
C TRP A 135 9.83 8.40 5.25
N ALA A 136 10.33 9.55 4.81
CA ALA A 136 11.76 9.84 4.82
C ALA A 136 12.29 10.05 6.25
N ALA A 137 11.51 10.70 7.11
CA ALA A 137 11.86 10.96 8.51
C ALA A 137 11.72 9.73 9.43
N ALA A 138 10.92 8.73 9.04
CA ALA A 138 10.70 7.50 9.81
C ALA A 138 11.77 6.40 9.55
N ARG A 139 12.86 6.74 8.87
CA ARG A 139 13.98 5.83 8.55
C ARG A 139 14.96 5.69 9.71
#